data_AF-A0A9P0AIZ9-F1
#
_entry.id   AF-A0A9P0AIZ9-F1
#
_cell.length_a   1.000
_cell.length_b   1.000
_cell.length_c   1.000
_cell.angle_alpha   90.00
_cell.angle_beta   90.00
_cell.angle_gamma   90.00
#
_symmetry.space_group_name_H-M   'P 1'
#
loop_
_entity.id
_entity.type
_entity.pdbx_description
1 polymer ?
#
loop_
_entity_poly.entity_id
_entity_poly.type
_entity_poly.pdbx_seq_one_letter_code
_entity_poly.pdbx_strand_id
1 'polypeptide(L)'
;MGTHLSIAVAGAARAVALESIGCALLGFEVDPLNSVSFSNHSGYKVIRKGQILKESDLDEIISGLKANGLDFYTHVLTGYIFSSSFLTRIADLIGHLRKVNPNLVYGKSNLHVLFVSQ
;
A
#
# COMPACT_ATOMS: atom_id res chain seq x y z
N MET A 1 -1.56 -5.39 -23.82
CA MET A 1 -0.24 -5.38 -23.13
C MET A 1 -0.56 -4.96 -21.71
N GLY A 2 -0.75 -5.94 -20.84
CA GLY A 2 -1.56 -5.82 -19.62
C GLY A 2 -0.88 -5.02 -18.52
N THR A 3 -1.53 -3.94 -18.10
CA THR A 3 -1.22 -3.17 -16.90
C THR A 3 -1.88 -3.84 -15.71
N HIS A 4 -1.11 -4.48 -14.84
CA HIS A 4 -1.60 -5.12 -13.62
C HIS A 4 -0.79 -4.62 -12.43
N LEU A 5 -1.27 -3.51 -11.90
CA LEU A 5 -0.68 -2.72 -10.83
C LEU A 5 -1.08 -3.32 -9.46
N SER A 6 -0.25 -3.17 -8.41
CA SER A 6 -0.48 -3.73 -7.05
C SER A 6 -0.22 -2.70 -5.93
N ILE A 7 -1.22 -2.15 -5.23
CA ILE A 7 -0.98 -1.21 -4.10
C ILE A 7 -0.53 -1.96 -2.83
N ALA A 8 0.60 -1.56 -2.23
CA ALA A 8 1.01 -1.96 -0.88
C ALA A 8 0.91 -0.81 0.11
N VAL A 9 0.38 -1.02 1.31
CA VAL A 9 0.32 0.03 2.36
C VAL A 9 1.21 -0.25 3.56
N ALA A 10 2.14 0.67 3.87
CA ALA A 10 3.32 0.34 4.68
C ALA A 10 3.80 1.33 5.75
N GLY A 11 4.18 0.78 6.91
CA GLY A 11 4.68 1.53 8.06
C GLY A 11 6.20 1.81 8.14
N ALA A 12 7.01 1.36 7.17
CA ALA A 12 8.46 1.63 7.17
C ALA A 12 9.07 1.57 5.76
N ALA A 13 9.62 2.69 5.28
CA ALA A 13 10.18 2.84 3.93
C ALA A 13 11.22 1.78 3.53
N ARG A 14 12.00 1.25 4.49
CA ARG A 14 13.01 0.22 4.22
C ARG A 14 12.43 -1.18 3.99
N ALA A 15 11.35 -1.54 4.69
CA ALA A 15 10.67 -2.82 4.46
C ALA A 15 10.02 -2.82 3.07
N VAL A 16 9.34 -1.72 2.75
CA VAL A 16 8.69 -1.50 1.45
C VAL A 16 9.63 -1.68 0.29
N ALA A 17 10.79 -1.01 0.32
CA ALA A 17 11.73 -1.06 -0.80
C ALA A 17 12.30 -2.47 -1.02
N LEU A 18 12.75 -3.15 0.04
CA LEU A 18 13.31 -4.50 -0.06
C LEU A 18 12.30 -5.50 -0.58
N GLU A 19 11.07 -5.37 -0.10
CA GLU A 19 10.07 -6.34 -0.42
C GLU A 19 9.42 -6.05 -1.79
N SER A 20 9.33 -4.78 -2.23
CA SER A 20 8.96 -4.42 -3.61
C SER A 20 9.95 -4.96 -4.62
N ILE A 21 11.24 -4.94 -4.27
CA ILE A 21 12.28 -5.58 -5.06
C ILE A 21 12.06 -7.10 -5.11
N GLY A 22 11.76 -7.75 -3.99
CA GLY A 22 11.48 -9.20 -3.94
C GLY A 22 10.37 -9.62 -4.90
N CYS A 23 9.29 -8.84 -4.97
CA CYS A 23 8.16 -9.14 -5.85
C CYS A 23 8.43 -8.74 -7.30
N ALA A 24 9.14 -7.65 -7.55
CA ALA A 24 9.62 -7.31 -8.88
C ALA A 24 10.54 -8.40 -9.46
N LEU A 25 11.40 -9.01 -8.63
CA LEU A 25 12.25 -10.14 -9.02
C LEU A 25 11.44 -11.40 -9.38
N LEU A 26 10.26 -11.57 -8.78
CA LEU A 26 9.32 -12.65 -9.10
C LEU A 26 8.42 -12.32 -10.31
N GLY A 27 8.58 -11.15 -10.93
CA GLY A 27 7.81 -10.72 -12.10
C GLY A 27 6.55 -9.93 -11.80
N PHE A 28 6.34 -9.50 -10.55
CA PHE A 28 5.16 -8.74 -10.16
C PHE A 28 5.36 -7.24 -10.32
N GLU A 29 4.37 -6.58 -10.92
CA GLU A 29 4.27 -5.13 -10.93
C GLU A 29 3.63 -4.64 -9.64
N VAL A 30 4.27 -3.64 -9.03
CA VAL A 30 4.16 -3.32 -7.62
C VAL A 30 4.16 -1.80 -7.43
N ASP A 31 3.12 -1.32 -6.77
CA ASP A 31 2.89 0.07 -6.39
C ASP A 31 2.96 0.25 -4.87
N PRO A 32 4.12 0.65 -4.34
CA PRO A 32 4.25 0.91 -2.92
C PRO A 32 3.57 2.24 -2.53
N LEU A 33 2.65 2.17 -1.58
CA LEU A 33 2.01 3.29 -0.89
C LEU A 33 2.45 3.31 0.58
N ASN A 34 3.20 4.32 0.97
CA ASN A 34 3.72 4.40 2.33
C ASN A 34 2.72 5.12 3.24
N SER A 35 2.29 4.48 4.33
CA SER A 35 1.47 5.16 5.35
C SER A 35 2.31 6.11 6.20
N VAL A 36 3.62 5.87 6.31
CA VAL A 36 4.59 6.80 6.90
C VAL A 36 5.91 6.79 6.15
N SER A 37 6.54 7.95 6.05
CA SER A 37 7.88 8.15 5.50
C SER A 37 8.73 8.88 6.53
N PHE A 38 9.42 8.12 7.37
CA PHE A 38 10.31 8.65 8.41
C PHE A 38 11.78 8.47 8.04
N SER A 39 12.61 9.39 8.52
CA SER A 39 14.06 9.38 8.32
C SER A 39 14.75 8.16 8.94
N ASN A 40 14.19 7.60 10.00
CA ASN A 40 14.76 6.47 10.71
C ASN A 40 13.70 5.65 11.48
N HIS A 41 14.07 4.42 11.87
CA HIS A 41 13.23 3.57 12.71
C HIS A 41 13.22 4.05 14.17
N SER A 42 12.18 3.66 14.92
CA SER A 42 11.93 4.12 16.30
C SER A 42 12.98 3.72 17.34
N GLY A 43 13.94 2.85 17.01
CA GLY A 43 15.01 2.44 17.93
C GLY A 43 16.28 3.30 17.87
N TYR A 44 16.33 4.34 17.03
CA TYR A 44 17.43 5.30 17.06
C TYR A 44 17.23 6.37 18.14
N LYS A 45 18.34 6.84 18.72
CA LYS A 45 18.37 7.88 19.78
C LYS A 45 17.82 9.24 19.31
N VAL A 46 17.95 9.53 18.01
CA VAL A 46 17.47 10.79 17.43
C VAL A 46 16.00 10.63 17.06
N ILE A 47 15.18 11.57 17.52
CA ILE A 47 13.75 11.62 17.20
C ILE A 47 13.57 11.55 15.68
N ARG A 48 12.84 10.53 15.24
CA ARG A 48 12.43 10.34 13.84
C ARG A 48 11.71 11.58 13.32
N LYS A 49 12.14 12.07 12.16
CA LYS A 49 11.47 13.15 11.43
C LYS A 49 10.89 12.58 10.14
N GLY A 50 9.76 13.11 9.70
CA GLY A 50 9.14 12.66 8.46
C GLY A 50 7.65 12.91 8.41
N GLN A 51 6.99 12.26 7.45
CA GLN A 51 5.59 12.49 7.13
C GLN A 51 4.76 11.24 7.40
N ILE A 52 3.53 11.46 7.81
CA ILE A 52 2.49 10.44 7.91
C ILE A 52 1.52 10.75 6.78
N LEU A 53 1.17 9.74 6.00
CA LEU A 53 0.14 9.84 4.98
C LEU A 53 -1.20 9.98 5.68
N LYS A 54 -1.89 11.10 5.44
CA LYS A 54 -3.21 11.34 6.01
C LYS A 54 -4.28 10.67 5.16
N GLU A 55 -5.48 10.58 5.72
CA GLU A 55 -6.65 10.07 4.98
C GLU A 55 -6.96 10.90 3.74
N SER A 56 -6.85 12.23 3.82
CA SER A 56 -7.04 13.12 2.67
C SER A 56 -6.07 12.81 1.53
N ASP A 57 -4.82 12.53 1.87
CA ASP A 57 -3.77 12.26 0.88
C ASP A 57 -4.02 10.91 0.19
N LEU A 58 -4.49 9.91 0.95
CA LEU A 58 -4.91 8.62 0.41
C LEU A 58 -6.08 8.79 -0.57
N ASP A 59 -7.02 9.69 -0.28
CA ASP A 59 -8.17 9.95 -1.15
C ASP A 59 -7.77 10.57 -2.48
N GLU A 60 -6.85 11.53 -2.44
CA GLU A 60 -6.28 12.14 -3.64
C GLU A 60 -5.58 11.10 -4.52
N ILE A 61 -4.77 10.21 -3.93
CA ILE A 61 -4.11 9.11 -4.64
C ILE A 61 -5.15 8.20 -5.31
N ILE A 62 -6.14 7.74 -4.54
CA ILE A 62 -7.20 6.86 -5.05
C ILE A 62 -8.00 7.55 -6.16
N SER A 63 -8.34 8.83 -5.99
CA SER A 63 -9.03 9.62 -7.01
C SER A 63 -8.21 9.72 -8.30
N GLY A 64 -6.90 9.98 -8.18
CA GLY A 64 -5.98 10.01 -9.31
C GLY A 64 -5.91 8.66 -10.05
N LEU A 65 -5.85 7.55 -9.33
CA LEU A 65 -5.86 6.21 -9.92
C LEU A 65 -7.16 5.95 -10.69
N LYS A 66 -8.32 6.24 -10.09
CA LYS A 66 -9.63 6.09 -10.75
C LYS A 66 -9.75 6.94 -12.00
N ALA A 67 -9.33 8.20 -11.93
CA ALA A 67 -9.39 9.13 -13.05
C ALA A 67 -8.57 8.65 -14.26
N ASN A 68 -7.50 7.89 -14.01
CA ASN A 68 -6.66 7.30 -15.05
C ASN A 68 -7.04 5.84 -15.40
N GLY A 69 -8.05 5.26 -14.77
CA GLY A 69 -8.41 3.85 -14.95
C GLY A 69 -7.34 2.86 -14.47
N LEU A 70 -6.51 3.30 -13.51
CA LEU A 70 -5.42 2.52 -12.91
C LEU A 70 -5.84 1.86 -11.59
N ASP A 71 -7.14 1.73 -11.35
CA ASP A 71 -7.74 1.15 -10.15
C ASP A 71 -8.06 -0.35 -10.28
N PHE A 72 -7.52 -1.01 -11.30
CA PHE A 72 -7.63 -2.45 -11.48
C PHE A 72 -6.49 -3.19 -10.77
N TYR A 73 -6.81 -3.73 -9.58
CA TYR A 73 -5.88 -4.47 -8.73
C TYR A 73 -6.33 -5.92 -8.58
N THR A 74 -5.38 -6.87 -8.59
CA THR A 74 -5.69 -8.30 -8.32
C THR A 74 -5.49 -8.65 -6.86
N HIS A 75 -4.53 -8.01 -6.20
CA HIS A 75 -4.19 -8.25 -4.81
C HIS A 75 -3.94 -6.94 -4.09
N VAL A 76 -4.39 -6.88 -2.85
CA VAL A 76 -4.09 -5.79 -1.92
C VAL A 76 -3.56 -6.40 -0.65
N LEU A 77 -2.44 -5.87 -0.17
CA LEU A 77 -1.94 -6.25 1.13
C LEU A 77 -1.65 -5.05 2.02
N THR A 78 -2.13 -5.16 3.24
CA THR A 78 -1.96 -4.15 4.29
C THR A 78 -1.06 -4.71 5.37
N GLY A 79 -0.04 -3.94 5.75
CA GLY A 79 0.75 -4.19 6.95
C GLY A 79 0.15 -3.50 8.18
N TYR A 80 1.01 -3.24 9.17
CA TYR A 80 0.63 -2.51 10.37
C TYR A 80 0.14 -1.09 10.05
N ILE A 81 -1.10 -0.79 10.44
CA ILE A 81 -1.73 0.53 10.33
C ILE A 81 -1.87 1.10 11.74
N PHE A 82 -1.32 2.31 11.93
CA PHE A 82 -1.28 2.96 13.25
C PHE A 82 -2.57 3.70 13.63
N SER A 83 -3.38 4.10 12.65
CA SER A 83 -4.60 4.90 12.88
C SER A 83 -5.88 4.15 12.52
N SER A 84 -6.88 4.19 13.41
CA SER A 84 -8.19 3.59 13.17
C SER A 84 -8.94 4.23 12.01
N SER A 85 -8.84 5.56 11.87
CA SER A 85 -9.50 6.29 10.78
C SER A 85 -8.86 5.97 9.42
N PHE A 86 -7.54 5.81 9.39
CA PHE A 86 -6.82 5.34 8.20
C PHE A 86 -7.20 3.90 7.84
N LEU A 87 -7.37 3.02 8.83
CA LEU A 87 -7.84 1.65 8.61
C LEU A 87 -9.24 1.62 7.98
N THR A 88 -10.17 2.46 8.46
CA THR A 88 -11.50 2.61 7.84
C THR A 88 -11.38 2.98 6.38
N ARG A 89 -10.49 3.93 6.04
CA ARG A 89 -10.36 4.37 4.66
C ARG A 89 -9.75 3.31 3.73
N ILE A 90 -8.85 2.49 4.27
CA ILE A 90 -8.33 1.32 3.57
C ILE A 90 -9.44 0.29 3.34
N ALA A 91 -10.36 0.09 4.30
CA ALA A 91 -11.51 -0.78 4.09
C ALA A 91 -12.43 -0.27 2.97
N ASP A 92 -12.67 1.04 2.90
CA ASP A 92 -13.44 1.65 1.81
C ASP A 92 -12.75 1.47 0.45
N LEU A 93 -11.43 1.63 0.40
CA LEU A 93 -10.62 1.36 -0.79
C LEU A 93 -10.79 -0.10 -1.24
N ILE A 94 -10.62 -1.06 -0.33
CA ILE A 94 -10.80 -2.49 -0.65
C ILE A 94 -12.21 -2.75 -1.17
N GLY A 95 -13.23 -2.12 -0.56
CA GLY A 95 -14.61 -2.20 -1.02
C GLY A 95 -14.80 -1.68 -2.44
N HIS A 96 -14.14 -0.58 -2.80
CA HIS A 96 -14.11 -0.06 -4.17
C HIS A 96 -13.41 -1.04 -5.12
N LEU A 97 -12.21 -1.50 -4.76
CA LEU A 97 -11.42 -2.42 -5.59
C LEU A 97 -12.12 -3.76 -5.83
N ARG A 98 -12.88 -4.26 -4.86
CA ARG A 98 -13.73 -5.46 -5.04
C ARG A 98 -14.86 -5.26 -6.03
N LYS A 99 -15.38 -4.04 -6.19
CA LYS A 99 -16.39 -3.73 -7.20
C LYS A 99 -15.76 -3.71 -8.60
N VAL A 100 -14.53 -3.23 -8.71
CA VAL A 100 -13.76 -3.20 -9.96
C VAL A 100 -13.29 -4.60 -10.36
N ASN A 101 -12.81 -5.38 -9.38
CA ASN A 101 -12.36 -6.76 -9.55
C ASN A 101 -12.94 -7.66 -8.45
N PRO A 102 -14.01 -8.42 -8.72
CA PRO A 102 -14.60 -9.35 -7.76
C PRO A 102 -13.65 -10.46 -7.28
N ASN A 103 -12.63 -10.80 -8.08
CA ASN A 103 -11.62 -11.79 -7.73
C ASN A 103 -10.46 -11.21 -6.89
N LEU A 104 -10.59 -9.97 -6.41
CA LEU A 104 -9.58 -9.33 -5.57
C LEU A 104 -9.28 -10.16 -4.32
N VAL A 105 -8.01 -10.51 -4.16
CA VAL A 105 -7.48 -11.17 -2.98
C VAL A 105 -6.98 -10.11 -2.00
N TYR A 106 -7.43 -10.20 -0.75
CA TYR A 106 -7.00 -9.31 0.33
C TYR A 106 -6.28 -10.14 1.40
N GLY A 107 -5.08 -9.72 1.79
CA GLY A 107 -4.31 -10.34 2.86
C GLY A 107 -3.89 -9.34 3.95
N LYS A 108 -3.76 -9.85 5.18
CA LYS A 108 -3.23 -9.11 6.33
C LYS A 108 -1.89 -9.72 6.72
N SER A 109 -0.81 -8.93 6.66
CA SER A 109 0.51 -9.38 7.12
C SER A 109 0.81 -8.86 8.53
N ASN A 110 1.44 -9.71 9.36
CA ASN A 110 2.02 -9.32 10.64
C ASN A 110 3.37 -8.61 10.46
N LEU A 111 3.98 -8.73 9.28
CA LEU A 111 5.09 -7.87 8.86
C LEU A 111 4.54 -6.56 8.31
N HIS A 112 5.34 -5.50 8.45
CA HIS A 112 5.12 -4.25 7.76
C HIS A 112 5.30 -4.49 6.24
N VAL A 113 4.22 -4.96 5.59
CA VAL A 113 4.02 -5.15 4.12
C VAL A 113 4.24 -6.61 3.63
N LEU A 114 3.46 -7.04 2.62
CA LEU A 114 3.89 -7.52 1.29
C LEU A 114 2.87 -8.11 0.25
N PHE A 115 3.12 -7.81 -1.04
CA PHE A 115 2.49 -8.05 -2.37
C PHE A 115 1.88 -9.40 -2.80
N VAL A 116 1.17 -9.42 -3.96
CA VAL A 116 1.63 -10.00 -5.27
C VAL A 116 0.53 -10.19 -6.35
N SER A 117 0.87 -9.97 -7.62
CA SER A 117 0.07 -10.15 -8.87
C SER A 117 -0.15 -11.63 -9.28
N GLN A 118 -0.73 -11.90 -10.47
CA GLN A 118 -1.20 -13.24 -10.94
C GLN A 118 -0.24 -14.41 -10.70
#